data_AF-A0A4R8BF02-F1
#
_entry.id   AF-A0A4R8BF02-F1
#
_cell.length_a   1.000
_cell.length_b   1.000
_cell.length_c   1.000
_cell.angle_alpha   90.00
_cell.angle_beta   90.00
_cell.angle_gamma   90.00
#
_symmetry.space_group_name_H-M   'P 1'
#
loop_
_entity.id
_entity.type
_entity.pdbx_description
1 polymer ?
#
loop_
_entity_poly.entity_id
_entity_poly.type
_entity_poly.pdbx_seq_one_letter_code
_entity_poly.pdbx_strand_id
1 'polypeptide(L)'
;MIRNYDELVIYIAKIEKQIPKLKAEQQKHIYNLNFRNAKTTLAKRQFIELQILNYIGYYQEKIKNHHLENKLYGSKLSCIKMSYQTKTMTNDLIYCLQQLMIECDELKNDLWIFSVLDSYYCLAIKDKRKKIIFKMEEIYFELANTILFSDEKVNAKQIYNYNLIVDFFSNYYISAIENLEEKFRHKKSDSNFIQSLAKLFNAPTIKMKQFKSEIEKETEETTNQLNSLVKTKERFEQLNRIVLNHF
;
A
#
# COMPACT_ATOMS: atom_id res chain seq x y z
N MET A 1 11.88 10.53 -48.58
CA MET A 1 11.76 11.25 -47.30
C MET A 1 11.04 10.45 -46.18
N ILE A 2 10.52 9.25 -46.44
CA ILE A 2 9.85 8.38 -45.44
C ILE A 2 10.81 7.83 -44.35
N ARG A 3 12.12 7.72 -44.63
CA ARG A 3 13.12 7.07 -43.74
C ARG A 3 13.26 7.68 -42.34
N ASN A 4 13.07 9.00 -42.19
CA ASN A 4 13.41 9.70 -40.95
C ASN A 4 12.41 9.42 -39.80
N TYR A 5 11.10 9.28 -40.09
CA TYR A 5 10.08 9.01 -39.07
C TYR A 5 10.09 7.54 -38.65
N ASP A 6 10.25 6.62 -39.61
CA ASP A 6 10.32 5.20 -39.32
C ASP A 6 11.57 4.85 -38.50
N GLU A 7 12.71 5.50 -38.78
CA GLU A 7 13.93 5.40 -37.96
C GLU A 7 13.71 5.88 -36.52
N LEU A 8 12.98 6.99 -36.32
CA LEU A 8 12.60 7.48 -35.00
C LEU A 8 11.77 6.42 -34.25
N VAL A 9 10.73 5.89 -34.89
CA VAL A 9 9.84 4.88 -34.27
C VAL A 9 10.61 3.61 -33.90
N ILE A 10 11.50 3.13 -34.78
CA ILE A 10 12.36 1.98 -34.50
C ILE A 10 13.27 2.25 -33.29
N TYR A 11 13.85 3.45 -33.21
CA TYR A 11 14.73 3.82 -32.11
C TYR A 11 13.97 3.93 -30.77
N ILE A 12 12.79 4.58 -30.77
CA ILE A 12 11.90 4.64 -29.61
C ILE A 12 11.53 3.22 -29.16
N ALA A 13 11.10 2.36 -30.09
CA ALA A 13 10.72 0.98 -29.78
C ALA A 13 11.88 0.16 -29.18
N LYS A 14 13.12 0.41 -29.60
CA LYS A 14 14.31 -0.27 -29.04
C LYS A 14 14.55 0.12 -27.58
N ILE A 15 14.40 1.40 -27.27
CA ILE A 15 14.61 1.94 -25.91
C ILE A 15 13.43 1.58 -25.00
N GLU A 16 12.20 1.72 -25.50
CA GLU A 16 10.96 1.49 -24.76
C GLU A 16 10.84 0.07 -24.20
N LYS A 17 11.44 -0.94 -24.85
CA LYS A 17 11.50 -2.33 -24.34
C LYS A 17 12.09 -2.47 -22.93
N GLN A 18 12.84 -1.47 -22.47
CA GLN A 18 13.42 -1.46 -21.12
C GLN A 18 12.41 -1.00 -20.05
N ILE A 19 11.40 -0.19 -20.42
CA ILE A 19 10.45 0.42 -19.48
C ILE A 19 9.63 -0.64 -18.72
N PRO A 20 9.04 -1.69 -19.36
CA PRO A 20 8.28 -2.70 -18.64
C PRO A 20 9.13 -3.46 -17.60
N LYS A 21 10.40 -3.74 -17.93
CA LYS A 21 11.32 -4.43 -17.02
C LYS A 21 11.61 -3.59 -15.77
N LEU A 22 11.91 -2.31 -15.97
CA LEU A 22 12.15 -1.37 -14.87
C LEU A 22 10.88 -1.17 -14.02
N LYS A 23 9.69 -1.16 -14.65
CA LYS A 23 8.42 -1.08 -13.92
C LYS A 23 8.20 -2.29 -13.02
N ALA A 24 8.41 -3.50 -13.54
CA ALA A 24 8.29 -4.73 -12.74
C ALA A 24 9.33 -4.78 -11.61
N GLU A 25 10.57 -4.34 -11.87
CA GLU A 25 11.62 -4.24 -10.87
C GLU A 25 11.27 -3.23 -9.76
N GLN A 26 10.76 -2.05 -10.13
CA GLN A 26 10.29 -1.04 -9.18
C GLN A 26 9.17 -1.58 -8.28
N GLN A 27 8.17 -2.25 -8.85
CA GLN A 27 7.06 -2.86 -8.11
C GLN A 27 7.55 -3.95 -7.15
N LYS A 28 8.53 -4.76 -7.58
CA LYS A 28 9.17 -5.75 -6.71
C LYS A 28 9.91 -5.10 -5.54
N HIS A 29 10.58 -3.96 -5.76
CA HIS A 29 11.22 -3.21 -4.68
C HIS A 29 10.20 -2.64 -3.69
N ILE A 30 9.09 -2.08 -4.18
CA ILE A 30 7.99 -1.58 -3.34
C ILE A 30 7.40 -2.71 -2.48
N TYR A 31 7.07 -3.85 -3.09
CA TYR A 31 6.50 -5.00 -2.39
C TYR A 31 7.44 -5.56 -1.30
N ASN A 32 8.75 -5.40 -1.49
CA ASN A 32 9.79 -5.77 -0.51
C ASN A 32 10.19 -4.62 0.43
N LEU A 33 9.43 -3.52 0.47
CA LEU A 33 9.66 -2.33 1.30
C LEU A 33 11.02 -1.66 1.08
N ASN A 34 11.63 -1.84 -0.10
CA ASN A 34 12.90 -1.22 -0.47
C ASN A 34 12.66 0.06 -1.29
N PHE A 35 12.14 1.09 -0.62
CA PHE A 35 11.75 2.35 -1.28
C PHE A 35 12.94 3.10 -1.90
N ARG A 36 14.14 2.96 -1.33
CA ARG A 36 15.37 3.56 -1.89
C ARG A 36 15.70 3.00 -3.28
N ASN A 37 15.67 1.67 -3.41
CA ASN A 37 15.92 1.04 -4.71
C ASN A 37 14.76 1.30 -5.67
N ALA A 38 13.52 1.32 -5.18
CA ALA A 38 12.37 1.69 -6.00
C ALA A 38 12.50 3.11 -6.59
N LYS A 39 12.93 4.10 -5.81
CA LYS A 39 13.22 5.47 -6.28
C LYS A 39 14.37 5.52 -7.28
N THR A 40 15.41 4.72 -7.06
CA THR A 40 16.54 4.60 -8.01
C THR A 40 16.09 4.02 -9.35
N THR A 41 15.26 2.98 -9.32
CA THR A 41 14.69 2.35 -10.53
C THR A 41 13.71 3.29 -11.24
N LEU A 42 12.91 4.06 -10.49
CA LEU A 42 12.07 5.12 -11.05
C LEU A 42 12.91 6.17 -11.78
N ALA A 43 14.00 6.65 -11.19
CA ALA A 43 14.88 7.63 -11.82
C ALA A 43 15.48 7.08 -13.13
N LYS A 44 15.87 5.80 -13.17
CA LYS A 44 16.31 5.13 -14.41
C LYS A 44 15.20 5.09 -15.47
N ARG A 45 13.96 4.79 -15.07
CA ARG A 45 12.80 4.79 -15.96
C ARG A 45 12.53 6.19 -16.53
N GLN A 46 12.51 7.19 -15.66
CA GLN A 46 12.28 8.60 -16.03
C GLN A 46 13.40 9.12 -16.94
N PHE A 47 14.65 8.73 -16.72
CA PHE A 47 15.76 9.07 -17.61
C PHE A 47 15.54 8.51 -19.03
N ILE A 48 15.08 7.27 -19.15
CA ILE A 48 14.73 6.66 -20.44
C ILE A 48 13.55 7.39 -21.11
N GLU A 49 12.50 7.71 -20.34
CA GLU A 49 11.35 8.49 -20.83
C GLU A 49 11.78 9.88 -21.32
N LEU A 50 12.68 10.55 -20.59
CA LEU A 50 13.28 11.84 -21.00
C LEU A 50 14.13 11.71 -22.27
N GLN A 51 14.90 10.63 -22.42
CA GLN A 51 15.62 10.37 -23.67
C GLN A 51 14.63 10.29 -24.85
N ILE A 52 13.57 9.50 -24.71
CA ILE A 52 12.51 9.39 -25.75
C ILE A 52 11.91 10.77 -26.05
N LEU A 53 11.54 11.54 -25.02
CA LEU A 53 10.99 12.89 -25.18
C LEU A 53 11.94 13.84 -25.91
N ASN A 54 13.24 13.78 -25.61
CA ASN A 54 14.26 14.59 -26.28
C ASN A 54 14.38 14.21 -27.76
N TYR A 55 14.35 12.91 -28.09
CA TYR A 55 14.35 12.45 -29.49
C TYR A 55 13.12 12.92 -30.26
N ILE A 56 11.93 12.85 -29.64
CA ILE A 56 10.68 13.37 -30.23
C ILE A 56 10.79 14.89 -30.44
N GLY A 57 11.26 15.63 -29.44
CA GLY A 57 11.41 17.08 -29.51
C GLY A 57 12.38 17.53 -30.60
N TYR A 58 13.53 16.87 -30.72
CA TYR A 58 14.47 17.10 -31.82
C TYR A 58 13.81 16.90 -33.18
N TYR A 59 13.02 15.84 -33.35
CA TYR A 59 12.33 15.56 -34.61
C TYR A 59 11.23 16.57 -34.91
N GLN A 60 10.47 16.98 -33.90
CA GLN A 60 9.44 18.02 -34.02
C GLN A 60 10.02 19.34 -34.53
N GLU A 61 11.16 19.79 -33.98
CA GLU A 61 11.82 21.01 -34.44
C GLU A 61 12.39 20.86 -35.86
N LYS A 62 12.96 19.69 -36.21
CA LYS A 62 13.47 19.41 -37.56
C LYS A 62 12.39 19.53 -38.64
N ILE A 63 11.17 19.04 -38.38
CA ILE A 63 10.09 19.04 -39.38
C ILE A 63 9.19 20.28 -39.33
N LYS A 64 9.36 21.17 -38.34
CA LYS A 64 8.47 22.30 -38.06
C LYS A 64 8.20 23.19 -39.28
N ASN A 65 9.25 23.44 -40.07
CA ASN A 65 9.19 24.28 -41.28
C ASN A 65 8.96 23.46 -42.58
N HIS A 66 8.89 22.13 -42.48
CA HIS A 66 8.64 21.24 -43.62
C HIS A 66 7.15 20.92 -43.72
N HIS A 67 6.40 21.72 -44.49
CA HIS A 67 4.93 21.68 -44.55
C HIS A 67 4.33 20.27 -44.73
N LEU A 68 4.87 19.46 -45.66
CA LEU A 68 4.37 18.10 -45.91
C LEU A 68 4.66 17.15 -44.74
N GLU A 69 5.87 17.16 -44.20
CA GLU A 69 6.25 16.29 -43.07
C GLU A 69 5.51 16.69 -41.79
N ASN A 70 5.36 17.98 -41.52
CA ASN A 70 4.61 18.47 -40.38
C ASN A 70 3.12 18.09 -40.45
N LYS A 71 2.51 18.19 -41.64
CA LYS A 71 1.11 17.78 -41.86
C LYS A 71 0.92 16.26 -41.67
N LEU A 72 1.92 15.45 -42.05
CA LEU A 72 1.85 13.98 -41.96
C LEU A 72 2.19 13.44 -40.56
N TYR A 73 3.15 14.05 -39.86
CA TYR A 73 3.73 13.48 -38.64
C TYR A 73 3.54 14.36 -37.39
N GLY A 74 3.21 15.65 -37.52
CA GLY A 74 3.11 16.57 -36.39
C GLY A 74 2.11 16.11 -35.33
N SER A 75 0.91 15.69 -35.73
CA SER A 75 -0.10 15.14 -34.81
C SER A 75 0.35 13.81 -34.18
N LYS A 76 0.94 12.91 -34.98
CA LYS A 76 1.45 11.62 -34.50
C LYS A 76 2.54 11.79 -33.44
N LEU A 77 3.49 12.71 -33.65
CA LEU A 77 4.55 13.02 -32.70
C LEU A 77 3.99 13.58 -31.39
N SER A 78 2.95 14.43 -31.48
CA SER A 78 2.26 14.94 -30.29
C SER A 78 1.57 13.82 -29.51
N CYS A 79 0.92 12.86 -30.18
CA CYS A 79 0.34 11.68 -29.53
C CYS A 79 1.40 10.81 -28.84
N ILE A 80 2.52 10.54 -29.52
CA ILE A 80 3.63 9.78 -28.94
C ILE A 80 4.19 10.52 -27.72
N LYS A 81 4.41 11.84 -27.81
CA LYS A 81 4.90 12.68 -26.71
C LYS A 81 4.03 12.60 -25.45
N MET A 82 2.70 12.59 -25.60
CA MET A 82 1.78 12.47 -24.46
C MET A 82 1.95 11.13 -23.70
N SER A 83 2.43 10.07 -24.36
CA SER A 83 2.58 8.75 -23.75
C SER A 83 3.77 8.63 -22.79
N TYR A 84 4.75 9.54 -22.92
CA TYR A 84 6.00 9.55 -22.16
C TYR A 84 6.12 10.74 -21.19
N GLN A 85 5.00 11.39 -20.85
CA GLN A 85 5.00 12.37 -19.76
C GLN A 85 5.49 11.71 -18.46
N THR A 86 6.24 12.47 -17.65
CA THR A 86 6.87 11.99 -16.43
C THR A 86 5.84 11.35 -15.51
N LYS A 87 5.97 10.04 -15.28
CA LYS A 87 5.10 9.29 -14.37
C LYS A 87 5.75 9.23 -12.99
N THR A 88 4.96 9.40 -11.95
CA THR A 88 5.43 9.20 -10.58
C THR A 88 5.32 7.76 -10.10
N MET A 89 5.82 7.56 -8.89
CA MET A 89 5.73 6.35 -8.11
C MET A 89 4.31 6.05 -7.61
N THR A 90 3.41 7.04 -7.59
CA THR A 90 2.06 6.97 -7.02
C THR A 90 1.27 5.78 -7.57
N ASN A 91 1.29 5.58 -8.89
CA ASN A 91 0.57 4.48 -9.54
C ASN A 91 1.14 3.10 -9.15
N ASP A 92 2.45 2.99 -8.99
CA ASP A 92 3.09 1.71 -8.62
C ASP A 92 2.86 1.39 -7.13
N LEU A 93 2.81 2.41 -6.26
CA LEU A 93 2.45 2.26 -4.84
C LEU A 93 0.99 1.81 -4.67
N ILE A 94 0.05 2.47 -5.36
CA ILE A 94 -1.37 2.10 -5.37
C ILE A 94 -1.54 0.67 -5.88
N TYR A 95 -0.85 0.31 -6.97
CA TYR A 95 -0.91 -1.06 -7.52
C TYR A 95 -0.46 -2.10 -6.49
N CYS A 96 0.68 -1.87 -5.81
CA CYS A 96 1.16 -2.80 -4.79
C CYS A 96 0.20 -2.92 -3.59
N LEU A 97 -0.44 -1.82 -3.16
CA LEU A 97 -1.45 -1.85 -2.11
C LEU A 97 -2.67 -2.68 -2.53
N GLN A 98 -3.16 -2.50 -3.75
CA GLN A 98 -4.29 -3.28 -4.28
C GLN A 98 -3.97 -4.78 -4.35
N GLN A 99 -2.75 -5.17 -4.74
CA GLN A 99 -2.35 -6.58 -4.73
C GLN A 99 -2.31 -7.16 -3.32
N LEU A 100 -1.80 -6.41 -2.34
CA LEU A 100 -1.77 -6.85 -0.95
C LEU A 100 -3.16 -6.91 -0.32
N MET A 101 -4.09 -6.02 -0.71
CA MET A 101 -5.49 -6.09 -0.30
C MET A 101 -6.14 -7.40 -0.75
N ILE A 102 -5.95 -7.78 -2.02
CA ILE A 102 -6.44 -9.06 -2.57
C ILE A 102 -5.87 -10.23 -1.78
N GLU A 103 -4.54 -10.25 -1.54
CA GLU A 103 -3.90 -11.31 -0.75
C GLU A 103 -4.46 -11.37 0.70
N CYS A 104 -4.75 -10.22 1.30
CA CYS A 104 -5.38 -10.13 2.62
C CYS A 104 -6.80 -10.70 2.66
N ASP A 105 -7.61 -10.43 1.63
CA ASP A 105 -8.99 -10.92 1.54
C ASP A 105 -9.03 -12.41 1.25
N GLU A 106 -8.12 -12.94 0.44
CA GLU A 106 -7.94 -14.38 0.23
C GLU A 106 -7.63 -15.10 1.55
N LEU A 107 -6.70 -14.57 2.36
CA LEU A 107 -6.39 -15.15 3.67
C LEU A 107 -7.55 -15.04 4.68
N LYS A 108 -8.42 -14.04 4.55
CA LYS A 108 -9.63 -13.94 5.37
C LYS A 108 -10.61 -15.06 5.03
N ASN A 109 -10.76 -15.39 3.75
CA ASN A 109 -11.58 -16.51 3.30
C ASN A 109 -11.01 -17.84 3.78
N ASP A 110 -9.68 -18.02 3.69
CA ASP A 110 -9.00 -19.22 4.21
C ASP A 110 -9.22 -19.36 5.73
N LEU A 111 -9.09 -18.27 6.49
CA LEU A 111 -9.36 -18.27 7.94
C LEU A 111 -10.77 -18.74 8.27
N TRP A 112 -11.77 -18.35 7.48
CA TRP A 112 -13.14 -18.81 7.68
C TRP A 112 -13.24 -20.32 7.49
N ILE A 113 -12.64 -20.87 6.43
CA ILE A 113 -12.64 -22.30 6.12
C ILE A 113 -11.91 -23.10 7.19
N PHE A 114 -10.71 -22.66 7.60
CA PHE A 114 -9.86 -23.39 8.54
C PHE A 114 -10.26 -23.20 10.01
N SER A 115 -11.03 -22.16 10.35
CA SER A 115 -11.57 -21.98 11.70
C SER A 115 -12.46 -23.15 12.15
N VAL A 116 -12.99 -23.91 11.19
CA VAL A 116 -13.83 -25.09 11.41
C VAL A 116 -13.01 -26.36 11.61
N LEU A 117 -11.73 -26.38 11.22
CA LEU A 117 -10.95 -27.61 11.00
C LEU A 117 -9.71 -27.77 11.88
N ASP A 118 -8.91 -26.71 12.11
CA ASP A 118 -7.66 -26.83 12.87
C ASP A 118 -7.14 -25.49 13.46
N SER A 119 -6.85 -25.49 14.77
CA SER A 119 -6.37 -24.32 15.52
C SER A 119 -4.94 -23.87 15.15
N TYR A 120 -4.07 -24.79 14.72
CA TYR A 120 -2.68 -24.46 14.38
C TYR A 120 -2.58 -23.70 13.04
N TYR A 121 -3.30 -24.17 12.02
CA TYR A 121 -3.38 -23.50 10.72
C TYR A 121 -3.98 -22.08 10.84
N CYS A 122 -4.96 -21.91 11.73
CA CYS A 122 -5.54 -20.61 12.02
C CYS A 122 -4.51 -19.59 12.56
N LEU A 123 -3.58 -20.03 13.40
CA LEU A 123 -2.51 -19.16 13.93
C LEU A 123 -1.56 -18.71 12.82
N ALA A 124 -1.11 -19.65 11.98
CA ALA A 124 -0.20 -19.34 10.86
C ALA A 124 -0.82 -18.35 9.86
N ILE A 125 -2.12 -18.50 9.55
CA ILE A 125 -2.81 -17.57 8.64
C ILE A 125 -2.97 -16.18 9.29
N LYS A 126 -3.29 -16.11 10.58
CA LYS A 126 -3.35 -14.83 11.33
C LYS A 126 -2.02 -14.10 11.30
N ASP A 127 -0.91 -14.81 11.52
CA ASP A 127 0.43 -14.22 11.48
C ASP A 127 0.81 -13.74 10.08
N LYS A 128 0.46 -14.51 9.04
CA LYS A 128 0.68 -14.10 7.65
C LYS A 128 -0.12 -12.83 7.31
N ARG A 129 -1.40 -12.79 7.69
CA ARG A 129 -2.27 -11.62 7.48
C ARG A 129 -1.72 -10.38 8.21
N LYS A 130 -1.25 -10.53 9.45
CA LYS A 130 -0.62 -9.43 10.21
C LYS A 130 0.62 -8.88 9.50
N LYS A 131 1.48 -9.75 8.95
CA LYS A 131 2.66 -9.34 8.17
C LYS A 131 2.28 -8.59 6.89
N ILE A 132 1.21 -8.99 6.21
CA ILE A 132 0.71 -8.29 5.00
C ILE A 132 0.18 -6.92 5.37
N ILE A 133 -0.65 -6.80 6.43
CA ILE A 133 -1.17 -5.51 6.90
C ILE A 133 -0.01 -4.56 7.24
N PHE A 134 1.00 -5.03 7.96
CA PHE A 134 2.20 -4.23 8.25
C PHE A 134 2.88 -3.71 6.97
N LYS A 135 3.07 -4.57 5.96
CA LYS A 135 3.61 -4.12 4.66
C LYS A 135 2.72 -3.08 3.99
N MET A 136 1.40 -3.25 4.05
CA MET A 136 0.46 -2.29 3.48
C MET A 136 0.56 -0.94 4.18
N GLU A 137 0.69 -0.90 5.50
CA GLU A 137 0.87 0.33 6.27
C GLU A 137 2.11 1.11 5.80
N GLU A 138 3.26 0.42 5.69
CA GLU A 138 4.52 1.02 5.24
C GLU A 138 4.41 1.58 3.81
N ILE A 139 3.78 0.86 2.89
CA ILE A 139 3.58 1.32 1.50
C ILE A 139 2.59 2.50 1.47
N TYR A 140 1.55 2.48 2.32
CA TYR A 140 0.59 3.56 2.43
C TYR A 140 1.24 4.85 2.95
N PHE A 141 2.13 4.76 3.95
CA PHE A 141 2.88 5.92 4.42
C PHE A 141 3.77 6.51 3.32
N GLU A 142 4.45 5.67 2.53
CA GLU A 142 5.24 6.14 1.39
C GLU A 142 4.37 6.77 0.30
N LEU A 143 3.17 6.24 0.06
CA LEU A 143 2.18 6.83 -0.86
C LEU A 143 1.75 8.23 -0.39
N ALA A 144 1.38 8.36 0.88
CA ALA A 144 1.00 9.65 1.45
C ALA A 144 2.17 10.66 1.40
N ASN A 145 3.39 10.24 1.74
CA ASN A 145 4.58 11.10 1.59
C ASN A 145 4.79 11.53 0.14
N THR A 146 4.62 10.60 -0.81
CA THR A 146 4.75 10.92 -2.24
C THR A 146 3.72 11.96 -2.66
N ILE A 147 2.47 11.84 -2.21
CA ILE A 147 1.41 12.81 -2.52
C ILE A 147 1.70 14.17 -1.87
N LEU A 148 2.06 14.20 -0.59
CA LEU A 148 2.28 15.43 0.19
C LEU A 148 3.52 16.23 -0.23
N PHE A 149 4.55 15.55 -0.72
CA PHE A 149 5.84 16.16 -1.04
C PHE A 149 6.16 16.14 -2.54
N SER A 150 5.20 15.79 -3.39
CA SER A 150 5.36 15.93 -4.85
C SER A 150 4.53 17.11 -5.36
N ASP A 151 5.08 17.87 -6.29
CA ASP A 151 4.34 18.87 -7.07
C ASP A 151 3.40 18.23 -8.11
N GLU A 152 3.09 16.92 -7.97
CA GLU A 152 2.34 16.18 -8.97
C GLU A 152 0.83 16.38 -8.80
N LYS A 153 0.14 16.64 -9.91
CA LYS A 153 -1.33 16.65 -9.94
C LYS A 153 -1.86 15.24 -9.86
N VAL A 154 -2.50 14.92 -8.74
CA VAL A 154 -3.18 13.63 -8.56
C VAL A 154 -4.48 13.62 -9.36
N ASN A 155 -4.71 12.55 -10.13
CA ASN A 155 -5.90 12.43 -10.97
C ASN A 155 -7.07 11.76 -10.23
N ALA A 156 -8.29 11.91 -10.75
CA ALA A 156 -9.50 11.37 -10.14
C ALA A 156 -9.46 9.86 -9.88
N LYS A 157 -8.78 9.09 -10.76
CA LYS A 157 -8.63 7.64 -10.58
C LYS A 157 -7.70 7.31 -9.41
N GLN A 158 -6.63 8.08 -9.22
CA GLN A 158 -5.73 7.94 -8.08
C GLN A 158 -6.45 8.29 -6.76
N ILE A 159 -7.25 9.35 -6.74
CA ILE A 159 -8.07 9.72 -5.57
C ILE A 159 -9.07 8.61 -5.23
N TYR A 160 -9.78 8.09 -6.23
CA TYR A 160 -10.72 6.97 -6.03
C TYR A 160 -10.02 5.74 -5.44
N ASN A 161 -8.89 5.32 -6.00
CA ASN A 161 -8.13 4.18 -5.48
C ASN A 161 -7.59 4.43 -4.07
N TYR A 162 -7.16 5.66 -3.78
CA TYR A 162 -6.70 6.05 -2.46
C TYR A 162 -7.82 5.94 -1.43
N ASN A 163 -9.04 6.40 -1.75
CA ASN A 163 -10.20 6.26 -0.87
C ASN A 163 -10.55 4.79 -0.59
N LEU A 164 -10.48 3.91 -1.59
CA LEU A 164 -10.68 2.47 -1.38
C LEU A 164 -9.67 1.87 -0.38
N ILE A 165 -8.41 2.31 -0.42
CA ILE A 165 -7.37 1.88 0.52
C ILE A 165 -7.68 2.40 1.94
N VAL A 166 -8.14 3.65 2.05
CA VAL A 166 -8.57 4.25 3.31
C VAL A 166 -9.75 3.51 3.93
N ASP A 167 -10.75 3.16 3.12
CA ASP A 167 -11.92 2.40 3.57
C ASP A 167 -11.51 1.00 4.06
N PHE A 168 -10.58 0.34 3.35
CA PHE A 168 -10.03 -0.94 3.76
C PHE A 168 -9.37 -0.86 5.15
N PHE A 169 -8.46 0.09 5.37
CA PHE A 169 -7.81 0.27 6.66
C PHE A 169 -8.80 0.63 7.77
N SER A 170 -9.75 1.52 7.48
CA SER A 170 -10.78 1.93 8.43
C SER A 170 -11.59 0.72 8.91
N ASN A 171 -12.09 -0.09 7.98
CA ASN A 171 -12.82 -1.31 8.29
C ASN A 171 -11.95 -2.33 9.07
N TYR A 172 -10.70 -2.51 8.65
CA TYR A 172 -9.76 -3.39 9.33
C TYR A 172 -9.55 -3.00 10.80
N TYR A 173 -9.25 -1.73 11.07
CA TYR A 173 -9.02 -1.28 12.44
C TYR A 173 -10.28 -1.22 13.28
N ILE A 174 -11.44 -0.84 12.72
CA ILE A 174 -12.73 -0.91 13.42
C ILE A 174 -12.97 -2.34 13.91
N SER A 175 -12.89 -3.33 13.01
CA SER A 175 -13.08 -4.73 13.40
C SER A 175 -12.01 -5.22 14.38
N ALA A 176 -10.75 -4.78 14.24
CA ALA A 176 -9.69 -5.16 15.18
C ALA A 176 -9.95 -4.60 16.60
N ILE A 177 -10.43 -3.37 16.69
CA ILE A 177 -10.81 -2.72 17.96
C ILE A 177 -12.00 -3.44 18.58
N GLU A 178 -13.08 -3.67 17.81
CA GLU A 178 -14.28 -4.38 18.30
C GLU A 178 -13.92 -5.77 18.87
N ASN A 179 -13.09 -6.54 18.16
CA ASN A 179 -12.61 -7.84 18.63
C ASN A 179 -11.77 -7.75 19.92
N LEU A 180 -10.95 -6.71 20.06
CA LEU A 180 -10.15 -6.49 21.27
C LEU A 180 -11.03 -6.05 22.44
N GLU A 181 -12.01 -5.19 22.21
CA GLU A 181 -12.99 -4.79 23.21
C GLU A 181 -13.84 -5.97 23.69
N GLU A 182 -14.27 -6.85 22.79
CA GLU A 182 -15.03 -8.06 23.12
C GLU A 182 -14.18 -9.02 23.97
N LYS A 183 -12.92 -9.28 23.56
CA LYS A 183 -11.97 -10.04 24.38
C LYS A 183 -11.74 -9.41 25.74
N PHE A 184 -11.65 -8.08 25.82
CA PHE A 184 -11.49 -7.37 27.07
C PHE A 184 -12.74 -7.49 27.97
N ARG A 185 -13.95 -7.38 27.40
CA ARG A 185 -15.22 -7.59 28.11
C ARG A 185 -15.35 -9.01 28.66
N HIS A 186 -15.02 -10.03 27.86
CA HIS A 186 -15.00 -11.42 28.31
C HIS A 186 -13.95 -11.66 29.38
N LYS A 187 -12.71 -11.16 29.22
CA LYS A 187 -11.69 -11.26 30.28
C LYS A 187 -12.11 -10.57 31.57
N LYS A 188 -12.83 -9.43 31.48
CA LYS A 188 -13.37 -8.72 32.64
C LYS A 188 -14.52 -9.48 33.29
N SER A 189 -15.43 -10.09 32.51
CA SER A 189 -16.49 -10.95 33.02
C SER A 189 -15.93 -12.22 33.66
N ASP A 190 -14.89 -12.81 33.06
CA ASP A 190 -14.16 -13.97 33.59
C ASP A 190 -13.42 -13.60 34.88
N SER A 191 -12.85 -12.39 34.99
CA SER A 191 -12.27 -11.91 36.25
C SER A 191 -13.31 -11.77 37.36
N ASN A 192 -14.52 -11.29 37.02
CA ASN A 192 -15.63 -11.19 37.97
C ASN A 192 -16.21 -12.57 38.31
N PHE A 193 -16.26 -13.49 37.36
CA PHE A 193 -16.69 -14.88 37.53
C PHE A 193 -15.69 -15.69 38.37
N ILE A 194 -14.39 -15.52 38.13
CA ILE A 194 -13.30 -16.09 38.94
C ILE A 194 -13.28 -15.47 40.34
N GLN A 195 -13.52 -14.18 40.50
CA GLN A 195 -13.71 -13.55 41.83
C GLN A 195 -14.95 -14.09 42.56
N SER A 196 -16.01 -14.42 41.82
CA SER A 196 -17.23 -15.02 42.38
C SER A 196 -17.01 -16.49 42.78
N LEU A 197 -16.32 -17.27 41.95
CA LEU A 197 -15.88 -18.64 42.25
C LEU A 197 -14.86 -18.69 43.40
N ALA A 198 -13.96 -17.71 43.50
CA ALA A 198 -13.00 -17.58 44.60
C ALA A 198 -13.68 -17.37 45.96
N LYS A 199 -14.77 -16.61 46.00
CA LYS A 199 -15.61 -16.44 47.20
C LYS A 199 -16.41 -17.71 47.54
N LEU A 200 -16.73 -18.53 46.54
CA LEU A 200 -17.44 -19.79 46.70
C LEU A 200 -16.56 -20.96 47.18
N PHE A 201 -15.25 -20.96 46.91
CA PHE A 201 -14.39 -22.15 47.05
C PHE A 201 -13.22 -22.13 48.06
N ASN A 202 -13.01 -21.08 48.88
CA ASN A 202 -12.02 -21.05 50.00
C ASN A 202 -10.69 -21.82 49.76
N ALA A 203 -10.00 -21.56 48.64
CA ALA A 203 -8.75 -22.25 48.25
C ALA A 203 -7.51 -21.32 48.27
N PRO A 204 -6.27 -21.84 48.41
CA PRO A 204 -5.10 -21.11 48.92
C PRO A 204 -4.48 -20.07 47.97
N THR A 205 -4.01 -18.98 48.57
CA THR A 205 -3.69 -17.67 47.98
C THR A 205 -2.48 -17.60 47.04
N ILE A 206 -1.69 -18.67 46.87
CA ILE A 206 -0.39 -18.60 46.18
C ILE A 206 -0.51 -18.91 44.67
N LYS A 207 -1.29 -19.93 44.28
CA LYS A 207 -1.59 -20.20 42.85
C LYS A 207 -2.51 -19.13 42.24
N MET A 208 -3.42 -18.54 43.03
CA MET A 208 -4.29 -17.45 42.59
C MET A 208 -3.56 -16.11 42.40
N LYS A 209 -2.49 -15.83 43.16
CA LYS A 209 -1.66 -14.64 42.94
C LYS A 209 -0.87 -14.73 41.63
N GLN A 210 -0.38 -15.91 41.28
CA GLN A 210 0.29 -16.15 39.99
C GLN A 210 -0.70 -16.02 38.82
N PHE A 211 -1.89 -16.65 38.91
CA PHE A 211 -2.94 -16.49 37.90
C PHE A 211 -3.48 -15.06 37.78
N LYS A 212 -3.67 -14.34 38.90
CA LYS A 212 -4.08 -12.93 38.90
C LYS A 212 -3.00 -12.04 38.27
N SER A 213 -1.72 -12.30 38.57
CA SER A 213 -0.57 -11.61 37.96
C SER A 213 -0.45 -11.89 36.46
N GLU A 214 -0.74 -13.11 36.00
CA GLU A 214 -0.73 -13.47 34.58
C GLU A 214 -1.90 -12.82 33.84
N ILE A 215 -3.10 -12.80 34.43
CA ILE A 215 -4.26 -12.08 33.88
C ILE A 215 -4.04 -10.57 33.88
N GLU A 216 -3.43 -9.99 34.93
CA GLU A 216 -3.07 -8.57 35.02
C GLU A 216 -2.01 -8.21 33.98
N LYS A 217 -0.96 -9.03 33.79
CA LYS A 217 0.01 -8.86 32.71
C LYS A 217 -0.63 -8.96 31.32
N GLU A 218 -1.48 -9.96 31.10
CA GLU A 218 -2.15 -10.12 29.81
C GLU A 218 -3.15 -8.99 29.53
N THR A 219 -3.86 -8.50 30.56
CA THR A 219 -4.77 -7.34 30.39
C THR A 219 -4.00 -6.05 30.17
N GLU A 220 -2.84 -5.87 30.80
CA GLU A 220 -1.93 -4.75 30.57
C GLU A 220 -1.31 -4.82 29.16
N GLU A 221 -0.87 -6.00 28.69
CA GLU A 221 -0.43 -6.22 27.31
C GLU A 221 -1.54 -5.95 26.29
N THR A 222 -2.77 -6.42 26.56
CA THR A 222 -3.92 -6.18 25.69
C THR A 222 -4.28 -4.69 25.65
N THR A 223 -4.18 -3.99 26.79
CA THR A 223 -4.42 -2.54 26.91
C THR A 223 -3.34 -1.73 26.19
N ASN A 224 -2.07 -2.16 26.30
CA ASN A 224 -0.96 -1.55 25.58
C ASN A 224 -1.08 -1.74 24.06
N GLN A 225 -1.51 -2.93 23.61
CA GLN A 225 -1.82 -3.18 22.20
C GLN A 225 -2.99 -2.31 21.70
N LEU A 226 -4.06 -2.17 22.50
CA LEU A 226 -5.19 -1.31 22.19
C LEU A 226 -4.75 0.16 22.07
N ASN A 227 -3.99 0.67 23.04
CA ASN A 227 -3.47 2.04 23.01
C ASN A 227 -2.56 2.28 21.80
N SER A 228 -1.73 1.29 21.43
CA SER A 228 -0.90 1.36 20.23
C SER A 228 -1.73 1.41 18.95
N LEU A 229 -2.80 0.60 18.85
CA LEU A 229 -3.69 0.59 17.69
C LEU A 229 -4.51 1.87 17.58
N VAL A 230 -5.03 2.40 18.71
CA VAL A 230 -5.73 3.69 18.76
C VAL A 230 -4.81 4.80 18.28
N LYS A 231 -3.57 4.87 18.78
CA LYS A 231 -2.59 5.86 18.35
C LYS A 231 -2.23 5.73 16.86
N THR A 232 -2.17 4.50 16.35
CA THR A 232 -1.91 4.24 14.92
C THR A 232 -3.09 4.70 14.06
N LYS A 233 -4.33 4.40 14.48
CA LYS A 233 -5.56 4.87 13.84
C LYS A 233 -5.66 6.40 13.84
N GLU A 234 -5.41 7.05 14.97
CA GLU A 234 -5.41 8.52 15.07
C GLU A 234 -4.37 9.14 14.13
N ARG A 235 -3.17 8.56 14.06
CA ARG A 235 -2.13 8.99 13.12
C ARG A 235 -2.58 8.82 11.67
N PHE A 236 -3.24 7.71 11.35
CA PHE A 236 -3.81 7.45 10.02
C PHE A 236 -4.91 8.46 9.67
N GLU A 237 -5.85 8.71 10.58
CA GLU A 237 -6.93 9.69 10.38
C GLU A 237 -6.39 11.11 10.19
N GLN A 238 -5.39 11.51 10.97
CA GLN A 238 -4.71 12.80 10.82
C GLN A 238 -4.01 12.90 9.46
N LEU A 239 -3.24 11.89 9.08
CA LEU A 239 -2.55 11.84 7.80
C LEU A 239 -3.55 11.92 6.64
N ASN A 240 -4.65 11.16 6.74
CA ASN A 240 -5.69 11.13 5.73
C ASN A 240 -6.38 12.49 5.57
N ARG A 241 -6.69 13.19 6.67
CA ARG A 241 -7.22 14.56 6.61
C ARG A 241 -6.26 15.53 5.91
N ILE A 242 -4.96 15.44 6.20
CA ILE A 242 -3.95 16.29 5.58
C ILE A 242 -3.87 16.01 4.07
N VAL A 243 -3.83 14.73 3.67
CA VAL A 243 -3.77 14.32 2.26
C VAL A 243 -5.03 14.73 1.50
N LEU A 244 -6.22 14.52 2.06
CA LEU A 244 -7.48 14.90 1.43
C LEU A 244 -7.63 16.42 1.24
N ASN A 245 -7.10 17.22 2.17
CA ASN A 245 -7.06 18.68 2.02
C ASN A 245 -6.03 19.15 0.98
N HIS A 246 -5.12 18.27 0.55
CA HIS A 246 -4.11 18.59 -0.45
C HIS A 246 -4.53 18.23 -1.88
N PHE A 247 -5.55 17.38 -2.04
CA PHE A 247 -6.25 17.17 -3.31
C PHE A 247 -7.14 18.36 -3.66
#